data_AF-A0A3A6Q5Y4-F1
#
_entry.id   AF-A0A3A6Q5Y4-F1
#
_cell.length_a   1.000
_cell.length_b   1.000
_cell.length_c   1.000
_cell.angle_alpha   90.00
_cell.angle_beta   90.00
_cell.angle_gamma   90.00
#
_symmetry.space_group_name_H-M   'P 1'
#
loop_
_entity.id
_entity.type
_entity.pdbx_description
1 polymer ?
#
loop_
_entity_poly.entity_id
_entity_poly.type
_entity_poly.pdbx_seq_one_letter_code
_entity_poly.pdbx_strand_id
1 'polypeptide(L)'
;MRGFAIFIAFHLIGLALEKGLSIPLPANVIGLGLLAAALFLGWIKLEWVEASSKIAIRHMGLLFAPAIVGTMVLAKQIQSEWLAIGSSIVIGTLVTMLAAGLAIKLWPDRRKQHDAAESHSA
;
A
#
# COMPACT_ATOMS: atom_id res chain seq x y z
N MET A 1 10.46 -9.21 -19.76
CA MET A 1 10.21 -7.82 -20.21
C MET A 1 8.73 -7.44 -20.26
N ARG A 2 7.82 -8.28 -20.77
CA ARG A 2 6.38 -7.98 -20.82
C ARG A 2 5.77 -7.55 -19.48
N GLY A 3 6.08 -8.23 -18.37
CA GLY A 3 5.57 -7.86 -17.04
C GLY A 3 5.96 -6.46 -16.58
N PHE A 4 7.19 -6.01 -16.83
CA PHE A 4 7.61 -4.62 -16.54
C PHE A 4 6.84 -3.60 -17.37
N ALA A 5 6.60 -3.89 -18.66
CA ALA A 5 5.78 -3.02 -19.50
C ALA A 5 4.34 -2.91 -18.98
N ILE A 6 3.78 -4.01 -18.48
CA ILE A 6 2.47 -4.01 -17.82
C ILE A 6 2.51 -3.13 -16.56
N PHE A 7 3.50 -3.28 -15.67
CA PHE A 7 3.62 -2.41 -14.49
C PHE A 7 3.69 -0.93 -14.84
N ILE A 8 4.49 -0.58 -15.85
CA ILE A 8 4.62 0.80 -16.31
C ILE A 8 3.29 1.30 -16.90
N ALA A 9 2.61 0.50 -17.72
CA ALA A 9 1.32 0.88 -18.29
C ALA A 9 0.27 1.16 -17.20
N PHE A 10 0.15 0.27 -16.21
CA PHE A 10 -0.78 0.47 -15.10
C PHE A 10 -0.38 1.64 -14.20
N HIS A 11 0.91 1.87 -14.00
CA HIS A 11 1.38 3.05 -13.28
C HIS A 11 1.04 4.35 -14.02
N LEU A 12 1.20 4.38 -15.35
CA LEU A 12 0.84 5.55 -16.18
C LEU A 12 -0.67 5.82 -16.15
N ILE A 13 -1.50 4.78 -16.18
CA ILE A 13 -2.95 4.92 -15.99
C ILE A 13 -3.25 5.46 -14.60
N GLY A 14 -2.62 4.91 -13.56
CA GLY A 14 -2.73 5.41 -12.19
C GLY A 14 -2.32 6.88 -12.05
N LEU A 15 -1.28 7.31 -12.75
CA LEU A 15 -0.81 8.69 -12.79
C LEU A 15 -1.80 9.61 -13.51
N ALA A 16 -2.37 9.15 -14.63
CA ALA A 16 -3.41 9.89 -15.34
C ALA A 16 -4.65 10.08 -14.46
N LEU A 17 -5.03 9.07 -13.68
CA LEU A 17 -6.13 9.14 -12.73
C LEU A 17 -5.82 10.02 -11.53
N GLU A 18 -4.63 9.89 -10.93
CA GLU A 18 -4.19 10.76 -9.83
C GLU A 18 -4.30 12.24 -10.24
N LYS A 19 -3.73 12.58 -11.40
CA LYS A 19 -3.73 13.96 -11.91
C LYS A 19 -5.10 14.42 -12.41
N GLY A 20 -5.87 13.53 -13.04
CA GLY A 20 -7.16 13.86 -13.65
C GLY A 20 -8.32 13.96 -12.66
N LEU A 21 -8.34 13.09 -11.64
CA LEU A 21 -9.42 13.02 -10.64
C LEU A 21 -9.02 13.62 -9.28
N SER A 22 -7.79 14.14 -9.15
CA SER A 22 -7.26 14.72 -7.90
C SER A 22 -7.45 13.81 -6.67
N ILE A 23 -7.24 12.51 -6.88
CA ILE A 23 -7.42 11.51 -5.82
C ILE A 23 -6.25 11.64 -4.83
N PRO A 24 -6.48 11.65 -3.50
CA PRO A 24 -5.43 11.74 -2.47
C PRO A 24 -4.65 10.43 -2.30
N LEU A 25 -4.49 9.65 -3.37
CA LEU A 25 -3.78 8.38 -3.39
C LEU A 25 -2.62 8.46 -4.39
N PRO A 26 -1.41 7.99 -4.02
CA PRO A 26 -0.29 7.92 -4.95
C PRO A 26 -0.59 7.07 -6.19
N ALA A 27 -0.15 7.49 -7.38
CA ALA A 27 -0.32 6.77 -8.65
C ALA A 27 0.11 5.30 -8.61
N ASN A 28 1.17 4.96 -7.87
CA ASN A 28 1.65 3.58 -7.76
C ASN A 28 0.63 2.67 -7.04
N VAL A 29 -0.06 3.18 -6.01
CA VAL A 29 -1.11 2.44 -5.29
C VAL A 29 -2.33 2.26 -6.18
N ILE A 30 -2.74 3.32 -6.90
CA ILE A 30 -3.85 3.25 -7.86
C ILE A 30 -3.55 2.24 -8.97
N GLY A 31 -2.36 2.33 -9.58
CA GLY A 31 -1.92 1.41 -10.64
C GLY A 31 -1.85 -0.04 -10.19
N LEU A 32 -1.38 -0.30 -8.96
CA LEU A 32 -1.36 -1.65 -8.39
C LEU A 32 -2.78 -2.19 -8.14
N GLY A 33 -3.69 -1.34 -7.64
CA GLY A 33 -5.10 -1.70 -7.46
C GLY A 33 -5.79 -2.04 -8.79
N LEU A 34 -5.54 -1.25 -9.83
CA LEU A 34 -6.03 -1.51 -11.19
C LEU A 34 -5.47 -2.81 -11.78
N LEU A 35 -4.18 -3.06 -11.58
CA LEU A 35 -3.54 -4.30 -12.03
C LEU A 35 -4.14 -5.51 -11.32
N ALA A 36 -4.35 -5.42 -10.00
CA ALA A 36 -5.01 -6.46 -9.23
C ALA A 36 -6.43 -6.72 -9.73
N ALA A 37 -7.21 -5.65 -9.99
CA ALA A 37 -8.54 -5.79 -10.60
C ALA A 37 -8.46 -6.49 -11.97
N ALA A 38 -7.58 -6.06 -12.86
CA ALA A 38 -7.40 -6.69 -14.18
C ALA A 38 -7.01 -8.18 -14.08
N LEU A 39 -6.28 -8.57 -13.03
CA LEU A 39 -5.93 -9.95 -12.75
C LEU A 39 -7.14 -10.76 -12.26
N PHE A 40 -7.93 -10.21 -11.34
CA PHE A 40 -9.17 -10.83 -10.85
C PHE A 40 -10.22 -10.98 -11.94
N LEU A 41 -10.32 -10.01 -12.87
CA LEU A 41 -11.21 -10.06 -14.02
C LEU A 41 -10.69 -10.98 -15.14
N GLY A 42 -9.47 -11.53 -15.02
CA GLY A 42 -8.87 -12.41 -16.03
C GLY A 42 -8.42 -11.71 -17.31
N TRP A 43 -8.40 -10.36 -17.34
CA TRP A 43 -7.87 -9.59 -18.47
C TRP A 43 -6.36 -9.75 -18.63
N ILE A 44 -5.67 -9.97 -17.51
CA ILE A 44 -4.23 -10.22 -17.47
C ILE A 44 -3.98 -11.57 -16.85
N LYS A 45 -3.11 -12.35 -17.50
CA LYS A 45 -2.65 -13.64 -17.02
C LYS A 45 -1.54 -13.45 -15.99
N LEU A 46 -1.62 -14.17 -14.86
CA LEU A 46 -0.64 -14.07 -13.77
C LEU A 46 0.78 -14.36 -14.27
N GLU A 47 0.92 -15.33 -15.17
CA GLU A 47 2.20 -15.77 -15.73
C GLU A 47 2.93 -14.64 -16.49
N TRP A 48 2.20 -13.63 -16.98
CA TRP A 48 2.78 -12.51 -17.71
C TRP A 48 3.54 -11.52 -16.80
N VAL A 49 3.09 -11.40 -15.55
CA VAL A 49 3.62 -10.45 -14.57
C VAL A 49 4.49 -11.14 -13.52
N GLU A 50 4.23 -12.41 -13.21
CA GLU A 50 4.84 -13.14 -12.10
C GLU A 50 6.38 -13.10 -12.13
N ALA A 51 6.99 -13.40 -13.27
CA ALA A 51 8.46 -13.39 -13.39
C ALA A 51 9.05 -12.00 -13.15
N SER A 52 8.38 -10.93 -13.61
CA SER A 52 8.84 -9.55 -13.42
C SER A 52 8.61 -9.09 -11.98
N SER A 53 7.47 -9.46 -11.36
CA SER A 53 7.21 -9.23 -9.94
C SER A 53 8.28 -9.86 -9.06
N LYS A 54 8.63 -11.13 -9.31
CA LYS A 54 9.65 -11.86 -8.55
C LYS A 54 11.00 -11.15 -8.61
N ILE A 55 11.40 -10.65 -9.80
CA ILE A 55 12.65 -9.88 -9.95
C ILE A 55 12.57 -8.56 -9.17
N ALA A 56 11.49 -7.79 -9.32
CA ALA A 56 11.31 -6.51 -8.63
C ALA A 56 11.33 -6.66 -7.10
N ILE A 57 10.61 -7.66 -6.58
CA ILE A 57 10.57 -7.97 -5.14
C ILE A 57 11.93 -8.46 -4.65
N ARG A 58 12.60 -9.35 -5.39
CA ARG A 58 13.94 -9.85 -5.04
C ARG A 58 14.97 -8.73 -4.93
N HIS A 59 14.88 -7.72 -5.77
CA HIS A 59 15.79 -6.57 -5.78
C HIS A 59 15.19 -5.32 -5.11
N MET A 60 14.11 -5.47 -4.33
CA MET A 60 13.43 -4.33 -3.71
C MET A 60 14.37 -3.52 -2.79
N GLY A 61 15.24 -4.21 -2.04
CA GLY A 61 16.26 -3.54 -1.23
C GLY A 61 17.23 -2.67 -2.05
N LEU A 62 17.59 -3.10 -3.26
CA LEU A 62 18.42 -2.31 -4.18
C LEU A 62 17.69 -1.05 -4.66
N LEU A 63 16.38 -1.13 -4.90
CA LEU A 63 15.57 0.01 -5.33
C LEU A 63 15.39 1.05 -4.21
N PHE A 64 15.43 0.63 -2.94
CA PHE A 64 15.42 1.54 -1.79
C PHE A 64 16.78 2.15 -1.47
N ALA A 65 17.89 1.52 -1.88
CA ALA A 65 19.23 2.03 -1.57
C ALA A 65 19.47 3.48 -2.04
N PRO A 66 19.09 3.91 -3.26
CA PRO A 66 19.21 5.31 -3.67
C PRO A 66 18.42 6.28 -2.80
N ALA A 67 17.21 5.89 -2.37
CA ALA A 67 16.40 6.70 -1.48
C ALA A 67 17.08 6.86 -0.12
N ILE A 68 17.61 5.77 0.44
CA ILE A 68 18.32 5.77 1.72
C ILE A 68 19.61 6.59 1.63
N VAL A 69 20.46 6.37 0.64
CA VAL A 69 21.71 7.11 0.46
C VAL A 69 21.42 8.61 0.23
N GLY A 70 20.36 8.94 -0.51
CA GLY A 70 19.91 10.33 -0.68
C GLY A 70 19.61 11.04 0.65
N THR A 71 19.06 10.33 1.64
CA THR A 71 18.81 10.91 2.96
C THR A 71 20.08 11.20 3.78
N MET A 72 21.25 10.67 3.40
CA MET A 72 22.51 10.97 4.09
C MET A 72 22.89 12.45 4.03
N VAL A 73 22.39 13.20 3.06
CA VAL A 73 22.55 14.67 3.01
C VAL A 73 21.95 15.34 4.26
N LEU A 74 20.91 14.76 4.84
CA LEU A 74 20.26 15.24 6.06
C LEU A 74 20.78 14.54 7.33
N ALA A 75 21.84 13.73 7.24
CA ALA A 75 22.31 12.91 8.36
C ALA A 75 22.62 13.73 9.63
N LYS A 76 23.21 14.94 9.47
CA LYS A 76 23.49 15.83 10.60
C LYS A 76 22.22 16.32 11.31
N GLN A 77 21.18 16.64 10.54
CA GLN A 77 19.89 17.09 11.07
C GLN A 77 19.15 15.92 11.74
N ILE A 78 19.22 14.73 11.15
CA ILE A 78 18.67 13.52 11.72
C ILE A 78 19.38 13.20 13.05
N GLN A 79 20.71 13.39 13.12
CA GLN A 79 21.47 13.16 14.34
C GLN A 79 21.15 14.17 15.44
N SER A 80 20.93 15.45 15.13
CA SER A 80 20.55 16.43 16.15
C SER A 80 19.15 16.19 16.71
N GLU A 81 18.22 15.75 15.86
CA GLU A 81 16.80 15.58 16.20
C GLU A 81 16.39 14.10 16.32
N TRP A 82 17.34 13.18 16.49
CA TRP A 82 17.06 11.73 16.42
C TRP A 82 16.03 11.27 17.45
N LEU A 83 16.03 11.87 18.64
CA LEU A 83 15.05 11.61 19.69
C LEU A 83 13.65 12.07 19.29
N ALA A 84 13.52 13.28 18.72
CA ALA A 84 12.24 13.80 18.24
C ALA A 84 11.70 12.98 17.07
N ILE A 85 12.57 12.62 16.12
CA ILE A 85 12.22 11.78 14.97
C ILE A 85 11.81 10.38 15.45
N GLY A 86 12.63 9.72 16.26
CA GLY A 86 12.36 8.37 16.76
C GLY A 86 11.08 8.31 17.61
N SER A 87 10.90 9.25 18.54
CA SER A 87 9.69 9.30 19.36
C SER A 87 8.44 9.60 18.54
N SER A 88 8.48 10.53 17.57
CA SER A 88 7.33 10.82 16.72
C SER A 88 6.92 9.62 15.86
N ILE A 89 7.88 8.83 15.35
CA ILE A 89 7.59 7.60 14.60
C ILE A 89 6.93 6.56 15.51
N VAL A 90 7.53 6.28 16.68
CA VAL A 90 7.01 5.24 17.59
C VAL A 90 5.64 5.64 18.13
N ILE A 91 5.52 6.84 18.71
CA ILE A 91 4.27 7.33 19.28
C ILE A 91 3.21 7.48 18.19
N GLY A 92 3.56 8.07 17.03
CA GLY A 92 2.64 8.23 15.91
C GLY A 92 2.12 6.89 15.36
N THR A 93 2.99 5.88 15.28
CA THR A 93 2.59 4.53 14.86
C THR A 93 1.65 3.89 15.87
N LEU A 94 1.98 3.94 17.17
CA LEU A 94 1.14 3.39 18.24
C LEU A 94 -0.24 4.07 18.28
N VAL A 95 -0.26 5.40 18.21
CA VAL A 95 -1.49 6.19 18.19
C VAL A 95 -2.33 5.86 16.96
N THR A 96 -1.72 5.80 15.77
CA THR A 96 -2.44 5.43 14.53
C THR A 96 -3.02 4.03 14.61
N MET A 97 -2.26 3.07 15.16
CA MET A 97 -2.71 1.68 15.33
C MET A 97 -3.87 1.57 16.33
N LEU A 98 -3.80 2.28 17.46
CA LEU A 98 -4.89 2.34 18.43
C LEU A 98 -6.13 3.03 17.85
N ALA A 99 -5.96 4.15 17.13
CA ALA A 99 -7.04 4.88 16.50
C ALA A 99 -7.74 4.03 15.44
N ALA A 100 -6.99 3.31 14.59
CA ALA A 100 -7.55 2.38 13.61
C ALA A 100 -8.32 1.24 14.29
N GLY A 101 -7.77 0.66 15.36
CA GLY A 101 -8.46 -0.39 16.14
C GLY A 101 -9.76 0.10 16.78
N LEU A 102 -9.74 1.30 17.37
CA LEU A 102 -10.93 1.93 17.94
C LEU A 102 -11.95 2.30 16.86
N ALA A 103 -11.52 2.80 15.71
CA ALA A 103 -12.40 3.14 14.59
C ALA A 103 -13.17 1.91 14.10
N ILE A 104 -12.51 0.74 14.00
CA ILE A 104 -13.17 -0.53 13.66
C ILE A 104 -14.13 -0.96 14.77
N LYS A 105 -13.73 -0.83 16.05
CA LYS A 105 -14.59 -1.18 17.20
C LYS A 105 -15.84 -0.30 17.30
N LEU A 106 -15.73 0.98 16.91
CA LEU A 106 -16.82 1.94 16.90
C LEU A 106 -17.67 1.85 15.63
N TRP A 107 -17.17 1.21 14.57
CA TRP A 107 -17.96 0.93 13.38
C TRP A 107 -19.12 0.00 13.77
N PRO A 108 -20.38 0.37 13.52
CA PRO A 108 -21.51 -0.47 13.87
C PRO A 108 -21.38 -1.81 13.15
N ASP A 109 -21.12 -2.85 13.93
CA ASP A 109 -20.90 -4.19 13.42
C ASP A 109 -22.22 -4.74 12.88
N ARG A 110 -22.41 -4.63 11.56
CA ARG A 110 -23.59 -5.19 10.88
C ARG A 110 -23.56 -6.73 10.82
N ARG A 111 -22.50 -7.40 11.34
CA ARG A 111 -22.41 -8.87 11.37
C ARG A 111 -23.24 -9.54 12.46
N LYS A 112 -23.65 -8.85 13.54
CA LYS A 112 -24.41 -9.48 14.64
C LYS A 112 -25.86 -9.88 14.29
N GLN A 113 -26.34 -9.63 13.07
CA GLN A 113 -27.68 -10.07 12.64
C GLN A 113 -27.70 -11.47 12.01
N HIS A 114 -26.56 -12.04 11.60
CA HIS A 114 -26.56 -13.36 10.94
C HIS A 114 -26.53 -14.54 11.93
N ASP A 115 -25.92 -14.37 13.11
CA ASP A 115 -25.81 -15.47 14.09
C ASP A 115 -27.10 -15.69 14.91
N ALA A 116 -28.00 -14.71 14.97
CA ALA A 116 -29.28 -14.81 15.72
C ALA A 116 -30.43 -15.44 14.91
N ALA A 117 -30.27 -15.60 13.59
CA ALA A 117 -31.28 -16.22 12.73
C ALA A 117 -31.16 -17.75 12.70
N GLU A 118 -29.97 -18.31 12.95
CA GLU A 118 -29.74 -19.76 12.99
C GLU A 118 -30.11 -20.40 14.33
N SER A 119 -30.03 -19.65 15.46
CA SER A 119 -30.34 -20.21 16.79
C SER A 119 -31.83 -20.31 17.12
N HIS A 120 -32.73 -19.75 16.30
CA HIS A 120 -34.18 -19.88 16.46
C HIS A 120 -34.80 -20.97 15.57
N SER A 121 -34.00 -21.67 14.76
CA SER A 121 -34.44 -22.79 13.92
C SER A 121 -33.84 -24.15 14.36
N ALA A 122 -33.33 -24.25 15.59
CA ALA A 122 -32.86 -25.50 16.21
C ALA A 122 -33.72 -25.85 17.42
#